data_AF-A0A5D2SAM0-F1
#
_entry.id   AF-A0A5D2SAM0-F1
#
_cell.length_a   1.000
_cell.length_b   1.000
_cell.length_c   1.000
_cell.angle_alpha   90.00
_cell.angle_beta   90.00
_cell.angle_gamma   90.00
#
_symmetry.space_group_name_H-M   'P 1'
#
loop_
_entity.id
_entity.type
_entity.pdbx_description
1 polymer ?
#
loop_
_entity_poly.entity_id
_entity_poly.type
_entity_poly.pdbx_seq_one_letter_code
_entity_poly.pdbx_strand_id
1 'polypeptide(L)' 'MVTLKEEGKPMPKNFAEVQKLMGSTPLDLAKFNMVKSGEMSRNAPCPCGCKKRYKR' A
#
# COMPACT_ATOMS: atom_id res chain seq x y z
N MET A 1 6.11 -1.82 -15.84
CA MET A 1 6.86 -0.59 -16.15
C MET A 1 6.96 -0.33 -17.65
N VAL A 2 7.11 -1.37 -18.49
CA VAL A 2 7.08 -1.23 -19.96
C VAL A 2 5.70 -0.78 -20.48
N THR A 3 4.62 -1.24 -19.85
CA THR A 3 3.22 -0.98 -20.27
C THR A 3 2.73 0.48 -20.12
N LEU A 4 3.38 1.33 -19.31
CA LEU A 4 2.91 2.70 -19.08
C LEU A 4 3.34 3.68 -20.19
N LYS A 5 4.35 3.33 -20.99
CA LYS A 5 4.80 4.16 -22.12
C LYS A 5 3.87 4.05 -23.33
N GLU A 6 3.18 2.93 -23.48
CA GLU A 6 2.31 2.64 -24.63
C GLU A 6 0.92 3.29 -24.48
N GLU A 7 0.48 3.58 -23.26
CA GLU A 7 -0.83 4.18 -22.98
C GLU A 7 -0.86 5.72 -23.01
N GLY A 8 0.25 6.39 -23.35
CA GLY A 8 0.34 7.86 -23.42
C GLY A 8 0.07 8.59 -22.10
N LYS A 9 -0.11 7.86 -20.99
CA LYS A 9 -0.33 8.43 -19.66
C LYS A 9 0.95 9.10 -19.19
N PRO A 10 0.90 10.36 -18.71
CA PRO A 10 2.09 11.05 -18.26
C PRO A 10 2.74 10.21 -17.16
N MET A 11 4.02 9.85 -17.37
CA MET A 11 4.76 9.16 -16.32
C MET A 11 4.74 10.04 -15.07
N PRO A 12 4.34 9.49 -13.91
CA PRO A 12 4.21 10.27 -12.69
C PRO A 12 5.59 10.88 -12.38
N LYS A 13 5.65 12.20 -12.36
CA LYS A 13 6.91 12.94 -12.19
C LYS A 13 7.31 12.98 -10.72
N ASN A 14 6.30 12.89 -9.85
CA ASN A 14 6.46 13.00 -8.41
C ASN A 14 5.92 11.76 -7.68
N PHE A 15 6.57 11.39 -6.56
CA PHE A 15 6.14 10.28 -5.72
C PHE A 15 4.70 10.45 -5.18
N ALA A 16 4.25 11.70 -5.00
CA ALA A 16 2.87 12.00 -4.64
C ALA A 16 1.86 11.62 -5.73
N GLU A 17 2.22 11.75 -7.02
CA GLU A 17 1.37 11.31 -8.14
C GLU A 17 1.34 9.79 -8.24
N VAL A 18 2.47 9.13 -7.95
CA VAL A 18 2.54 7.66 -7.84
C VAL A 18 1.60 7.16 -6.73
N GLN A 19 1.61 7.79 -5.56
CA GLN A 19 0.71 7.42 -4.45
C GLN A 19 -0.76 7.57 -4.83
N LYS A 20 -1.12 8.69 -5.48
CA LYS A 20 -2.49 8.91 -6.00
C LYS A 20 -2.88 7.85 -7.03
N LEU A 21 -1.98 7.48 -7.93
CA LEU A 21 -2.22 6.47 -8.97
C LEU A 21 -2.35 5.06 -8.40
N MET A 22 -1.55 4.72 -7.39
CA MET A 22 -1.61 3.42 -6.70
C MET A 22 -2.85 3.29 -5.81
N GLY A 23 -3.55 4.40 -5.53
CA GLY A 23 -4.73 4.43 -4.64
C GLY A 23 -4.42 4.08 -3.19
N SER A 24 -3.14 3.99 -2.81
CA SER A 24 -2.70 3.66 -1.47
C SER A 24 -2.33 4.92 -0.70
N THR A 25 -2.86 5.05 0.50
CA THR A 25 -2.47 6.16 1.38
C THR A 25 -1.10 5.85 2.03
N PRO A 26 -0.32 6.88 2.40
CA PRO A 26 0.91 6.69 3.19
C PRO A 26 0.69 5.87 4.46
N LEU A 27 -0.49 6.00 5.09
CA LEU A 27 -0.86 5.24 6.27
C LEU A 27 -1.06 3.76 5.97
N ASP A 28 -1.65 3.41 4.82
CA ASP A 28 -1.86 2.02 4.44
C ASP A 28 -0.52 1.33 4.11
N LEU A 29 0.40 2.05 3.47
CA LEU A 29 1.77 1.57 3.25
C LEU A 29 2.53 1.36 4.55
N ALA A 30 2.42 2.29 5.50
CA ALA A 30 3.05 2.15 6.82
C ALA A 30 2.50 0.92 7.58
N LYS A 31 1.18 0.71 7.57
CA LYS A 31 0.56 -0.50 8.14
C LYS A 31 1.06 -1.76 7.46
N PHE A 32 1.15 -1.78 6.13
CA PHE A 32 1.64 -2.92 5.36
C PHE A 32 3.11 -3.25 5.67
N ASN A 33 3.94 -2.22 5.85
CA ASN A 33 5.33 -2.38 6.25
C ASN A 33 5.46 -2.93 7.67
N MET A 34 4.65 -2.49 8.63
CA MET A 34 4.61 -3.05 10.00
C MET A 34 4.18 -4.53 10.04
N VAL A 35 3.28 -4.92 9.13
CA VAL A 35 2.86 -6.31 8.95
C VAL A 35 4.02 -7.15 8.45
N LYS A 36 4.70 -6.67 7.41
CA LYS A 36 5.83 -7.36 6.78
C LYS A 36 7.05 -7.43 7.69
N SER A 37 7.35 -6.38 8.45
CA SER A 37 8.42 -6.34 9.45
C SER A 37 8.10 -7.22 10.66
N GLY A 38 6.83 -7.57 10.85
CA GLY A 38 6.41 -8.42 11.95
C GLY A 38 6.30 -7.70 13.30
N GLU A 39 6.31 -6.37 13.28
CA GLU A 39 6.06 -5.50 14.43
C GLU A 39 4.57 -5.45 14.80
N MET A 40 3.69 -5.93 13.91
CA MET A 40 2.25 -6.02 14.20
C MET A 40 1.93 -7.17 15.16
N SER A 41 1.19 -6.83 16.24
CA SER A 41 0.68 -7.78 17.22
C SER A 41 -0.31 -8.79 16.63
N ARG A 42 -0.32 -10.02 17.15
CA ARG A 42 -1.29 -11.08 16.80
C ARG A 42 -2.73 -10.71 17.15
N ASN A 43 -2.93 -9.75 18.05
CA ASN A 43 -4.24 -9.28 18.49
C ASN A 43 -4.67 -7.98 17.79
N ALA A 44 -3.82 -7.39 16.94
CA ALA A 44 -4.16 -6.18 16.20
C ALA A 44 -5.29 -6.45 15.19
N PRO A 45 -6.12 -5.44 14.86
CA PRO A 45 -7.09 -5.54 13.78
C PRO A 45 -6.38 -5.84 12.44
N CYS A 46 -7.02 -6.64 11.57
CA CYS A 46 -6.42 -6.97 10.28
C CYS A 46 -6.12 -5.71 9.47
N PRO A 47 -4.91 -5.55 8.91
CA PRO A 47 -4.57 -4.45 8.01
C PRO A 47 -5.46 -4.42 6.76
N CYS A 48 -6.06 -5.57 6.41
CA CYS A 48 -7.02 -5.72 5.32
C CYS A 48 -8.42 -5.13 5.60
N GLY A 49 -8.64 -4.54 6.79
CA GLY A 49 -9.93 -3.93 7.16
C GLY A 49 -11.05 -4.93 7.47
N CYS A 50 -10.76 -6.24 7.48
CA CYS A 50 -11.74 -7.21 7.93
C CYS A 50 -11.93 -7.10 9.45
N LYS A 51 -13.14 -7.36 9.95
CA LYS A 51 -13.47 -7.33 11.40
C LYS A 51 -12.77 -8.44 12.21
N LYS A 52 -11.74 -9.08 11.67
CA LYS A 52 -10.98 -10.16 12.30
C LYS A 52 -9.61 -9.65 12.75
N ARG A 53 -8.99 -10.40 13.66
CA ARG A 53 -7.62 -10.14 14.12
C ARG A 53 -6.60 -10.54 13.05
N TYR A 54 -5.44 -9.88 13.06
CA TYR A 54 -4.33 -10.18 12.18
C TYR A 54 -3.78 -11.58 12.48
N LYS A 55 -3.95 -12.49 11.52
CA LYS A 55 -3.38 -13.84 11.56
C LYS A 55 -2.01 -13.80 10.88
N ARG A 56 -1.00 -14.30 11.59
CA ARG A 56 0.38 -14.37 11.12
C ARG A 56 0.67 -15.75 10.55
#